data_AF-A0A518E486-F1
#
_entry.id   AF-A0A518E486-F1
#
_cell.length_a   1.000
_cell.length_b   1.000
_cell.length_c   1.000
_cell.angle_alpha   90.00
_cell.angle_beta   90.00
_cell.angle_gamma   90.00
#
_symmetry.space_group_name_H-M   'P 1'
#
loop_
_entity.id
_entity.type
_entity.pdbx_description
1 polymer ?
#
loop_
_entity_poly.entity_id
_entity_poly.type
_entity_poly.pdbx_seq_one_letter_code
_entity_poly.pdbx_strand_id
1 'polypeptide(L)'
;MTASDASSCAIEAKCLTKIYGSGNTEVIAMRDATMQVKQGEVVALLGPGGSGKSTFLPAVGLINPPTSGRIAIRGRLVLDGETAHARLRSFRRRHIRFIFQKSNLIPFLTAVENIRIAIELFAKVAHEQGAGVIVVTHDHRALDVFDTIYEMGRRTHAQAAERPATGGSRTTRC
;
A
#
# COMPACT_ATOMS: atom_id res chain seq x y z
N MET A 1 -11.09 -29.52 14.40
CA MET A 1 -9.75 -29.01 14.09
C MET A 1 -9.90 -27.62 13.51
N THR A 2 -9.46 -26.64 14.28
CA THR A 2 -9.81 -25.21 14.22
C THR A 2 -8.89 -24.45 13.26
N ALA A 3 -9.43 -23.95 12.15
CA ALA A 3 -8.75 -22.97 11.31
C ALA A 3 -8.98 -21.57 11.90
N SER A 4 -8.03 -21.19 12.76
CA SER A 4 -7.53 -19.84 13.05
C SER A 4 -8.25 -18.69 12.34
N ASP A 5 -8.79 -17.78 13.14
CA ASP A 5 -9.35 -16.47 12.83
C ASP A 5 -8.40 -15.64 11.94
N ALA A 6 -8.51 -15.82 10.63
CA ALA A 6 -7.79 -15.02 9.65
C ALA A 6 -8.51 -13.69 9.56
N SER A 7 -7.94 -12.65 10.17
CA SER A 7 -8.22 -11.27 9.79
C SER A 7 -8.10 -11.18 8.27
N SER A 8 -9.25 -11.13 7.61
CA SER A 8 -9.35 -11.48 6.20
C SER A 8 -8.49 -10.50 5.38
N CYS A 9 -7.46 -11.01 4.71
CA CYS A 9 -6.52 -10.17 3.96
C CYS A 9 -7.26 -9.52 2.78
N ALA A 10 -7.18 -8.19 2.67
CA ALA A 10 -7.75 -7.44 1.56
C ALA A 10 -6.82 -7.47 0.34
N ILE A 11 -5.52 -7.26 0.55
CA ILE A 11 -4.50 -7.21 -0.49
C ILE A 11 -3.25 -7.93 0.01
N GLU A 12 -2.76 -8.88 -0.77
CA GLU A 12 -1.48 -9.54 -0.56
C GLU A 12 -0.62 -9.37 -1.82
N ALA A 13 0.52 -8.69 -1.67
CA ALA A 13 1.53 -8.51 -2.70
C ALA A 13 2.82 -9.17 -2.24
N LYS A 14 3.36 -10.12 -3.00
CA LYS A 14 4.57 -10.88 -2.63
C LYS A 14 5.63 -10.80 -3.71
N CYS A 15 6.84 -10.41 -3.30
CA CYS A 15 8.04 -10.37 -4.14
C CYS A 15 7.82 -9.66 -5.48
N LEU A 16 7.14 -8.50 -5.45
CA LEU A 16 6.86 -7.75 -6.66
C LEU A 16 8.14 -7.11 -7.19
N THR A 17 8.44 -7.38 -8.46
CA THR A 17 9.53 -6.75 -9.20
C THR A 17 8.97 -6.06 -10.43
N LYS A 18 9.40 -4.81 -10.67
CA LYS A 18 9.05 -4.03 -11.86
C LYS A 18 10.30 -3.52 -12.54
N ILE A 19 10.42 -3.93 -13.80
CA ILE A 19 11.49 -3.56 -14.71
C ILE A 19 10.88 -2.74 -15.86
N TYR A 20 11.54 -1.65 -16.22
CA TYR A 20 11.23 -0.84 -17.40
C TYR A 20 12.33 -0.96 -18.43
N GLY A 21 11.98 -0.81 -19.71
CA GLY A 21 12.91 -0.94 -20.82
C GLY A 21 13.25 -2.40 -21.12
N SER A 22 14.28 -2.58 -21.94
CA SER A 22 14.84 -3.89 -22.28
C SER A 22 16.30 -3.75 -22.74
N GLY A 23 17.08 -4.83 -22.63
CA GLY A 23 18.49 -4.84 -23.01
C GLY A 23 19.30 -3.77 -22.26
N ASN A 24 20.02 -2.94 -23.00
CA ASN A 24 20.90 -1.90 -22.42
C ASN A 24 20.15 -0.72 -21.76
N THR A 25 18.81 -0.67 -21.88
CA THR A 25 17.96 0.37 -21.28
C THR A 25 17.18 -0.13 -20.06
N GLU A 26 17.51 -1.34 -19.58
CA GLU A 26 16.81 -1.96 -18.48
C GLU A 26 17.01 -1.19 -17.17
N VAL A 27 15.90 -0.78 -16.55
CA VAL A 27 15.88 -0.09 -15.26
C VAL A 27 14.95 -0.82 -14.30
N ILE A 28 15.52 -1.29 -13.20
CA ILE A 28 14.79 -1.97 -12.13
C ILE A 28 14.24 -0.91 -11.18
N ALA A 29 12.99 -0.53 -11.38
CA ALA A 29 12.32 0.50 -10.59
C ALA A 29 11.78 -0.01 -9.25
N MET A 30 11.57 -1.33 -9.13
CA MET A 30 11.13 -2.00 -7.92
C MET A 30 11.65 -3.43 -7.94
N ARG A 31 12.20 -3.91 -6.81
CA ARG A 31 12.70 -5.28 -6.65
C ARG A 31 12.09 -5.89 -5.39
N ASP A 32 11.60 -7.12 -5.48
CA ASP A 32 11.19 -7.97 -4.34
C ASP A 32 10.33 -7.28 -3.26
N ALA A 33 9.45 -6.37 -3.68
CA ALA A 33 8.59 -5.61 -2.76
C ALA A 33 7.40 -6.46 -2.30
N THR A 34 7.18 -6.52 -0.98
CA THR A 34 6.09 -7.31 -0.37
C THR A 34 5.26 -6.40 0.52
N MET A 35 3.94 -6.60 0.53
CA MET A 35 3.00 -5.86 1.37
C MET A 35 1.75 -6.69 1.62
N GLN A 36 1.20 -6.56 2.82
CA GLN A 36 -0.09 -7.11 3.19
C GLN A 36 -0.97 -6.02 3.79
N VAL A 37 -2.23 -6.01 3.39
CA VAL A 37 -3.26 -5.09 3.88
C VAL A 37 -4.47 -5.93 4.27
N LYS A 38 -4.91 -5.83 5.52
CA LYS A 38 -6.10 -6.47 6.06
C LYS A 38 -7.36 -5.74 5.61
N GLN A 39 -8.49 -6.43 5.64
CA GLN A 39 -9.79 -5.77 5.46
C GLN A 39 -10.02 -4.78 6.61
N GLY A 40 -10.50 -3.58 6.27
CA GLY A 40 -10.73 -2.51 7.25
C GLY A 40 -9.49 -1.66 7.57
N GLU A 41 -8.33 -2.02 7.04
CA GLU A 41 -7.06 -1.37 7.41
C GLU A 41 -6.75 -0.15 6.54
N VAL A 42 -6.26 0.92 7.17
CA VAL A 42 -5.68 2.09 6.49
C VAL A 42 -4.17 2.10 6.66
N VAL A 43 -3.47 1.93 5.54
CA VAL A 43 -2.03 1.75 5.49
C VAL A 43 -1.36 2.95 4.85
N ALA A 44 -0.30 3.47 5.47
CA ALA A 44 0.55 4.49 4.86
C ALA A 44 1.73 3.86 4.11
N LEU A 45 2.03 4.37 2.92
CA LEU A 45 3.25 4.07 2.17
C LEU A 45 4.15 5.32 2.14
N LEU A 46 5.30 5.24 2.82
CA LEU A 46 6.27 6.33 2.97
C LEU A 46 7.58 6.04 2.25
N GLY A 47 8.34 7.10 1.98
CA GLY A 47 9.70 7.00 1.45
C GLY A 47 10.13 8.26 0.70
N PRO A 48 11.43 8.46 0.45
CA PRO A 48 11.93 9.64 -0.25
C PRO A 48 11.48 9.72 -1.71
N GLY A 49 11.62 10.90 -2.34
CA GLY A 49 11.44 11.03 -3.79
C GLY A 49 12.30 10.01 -4.54
N GLY A 50 11.72 9.30 -5.51
CA GLY A 50 12.41 8.26 -6.26
C GLY A 50 12.48 6.86 -5.61
N SER A 51 11.91 6.64 -4.42
CA SER A 51 11.93 5.32 -3.75
C SER A 51 11.06 4.23 -4.39
N GLY A 52 10.38 4.53 -5.50
CA GLY A 52 9.54 3.58 -6.22
C GLY A 52 8.07 3.54 -5.79
N LYS A 53 7.58 4.43 -4.89
CA LYS A 53 6.15 4.50 -4.50
C LYS A 53 5.21 4.66 -5.69
N SER A 54 5.55 5.55 -6.63
CA SER A 54 4.81 5.77 -7.87
C SER A 54 4.89 4.60 -8.86
N THR A 55 5.77 3.62 -8.62
CA THR A 55 5.82 2.34 -9.35
C THR A 55 5.05 1.25 -8.61
N PHE A 56 5.21 1.19 -7.29
CA PHE A 56 4.61 0.19 -6.41
C PHE A 56 3.08 0.31 -6.37
N LEU A 57 2.55 1.52 -6.13
CA LEU A 57 1.10 1.72 -5.99
C LEU A 57 0.33 1.33 -7.27
N PRO A 58 0.75 1.75 -8.48
CA PRO A 58 0.12 1.27 -9.71
C PRO A 58 0.29 -0.22 -9.99
N ALA A 59 1.37 -0.85 -9.51
CA ALA A 59 1.60 -2.29 -9.64
C ALA A 59 0.64 -3.10 -8.79
N VAL A 60 0.54 -2.79 -7.49
CA VAL A 60 -0.42 -3.43 -6.57
C VAL A 60 -1.86 -3.22 -7.02
N GLY A 61 -2.18 -2.01 -7.51
CA GLY A 61 -3.52 -1.72 -8.02
C GLY A 61 -3.77 -2.18 -9.47
N LEU A 62 -2.88 -3.00 -10.05
CA LEU A 62 -3.04 -3.63 -11.36
C LEU A 62 -3.32 -2.62 -12.51
N ILE A 63 -2.83 -1.38 -12.37
CA ILE A 63 -2.83 -0.38 -13.45
C ILE A 63 -1.65 -0.65 -14.36
N ASN A 64 -0.47 -0.81 -13.76
CA ASN A 64 0.77 -1.17 -14.44
C ASN A 64 1.35 -2.40 -13.73
N PRO A 65 0.89 -3.61 -14.08
CA PRO A 65 1.27 -4.83 -13.38
C PRO A 65 2.79 -4.99 -13.24
N PRO A 66 3.27 -5.62 -12.16
CA PRO A 66 4.68 -5.93 -12.00
C PRO A 66 5.18 -6.85 -13.12
N THR A 67 6.49 -6.87 -13.34
CA THR A 67 7.14 -7.82 -14.26
C THR A 67 7.12 -9.23 -13.68
N SER A 68 7.29 -9.37 -12.37
CA SER A 68 7.15 -10.64 -11.66
C SER A 68 6.63 -10.45 -10.23
N GLY A 69 6.26 -11.56 -9.59
CA GLY A 69 5.70 -11.59 -8.24
C GLY A 69 4.23 -12.00 -8.23
N ARG A 70 3.62 -11.99 -7.04
CA ARG A 70 2.25 -12.49 -6.83
C ARG A 70 1.36 -11.43 -6.21
N ILE A 71 0.14 -11.32 -6.72
CA ILE A 71 -0.90 -10.45 -6.16
C ILE A 71 -2.18 -11.26 -5.93
N ALA A 72 -2.64 -11.30 -4.69
CA ALA A 72 -3.95 -11.81 -4.31
C ALA A 72 -4.79 -10.69 -3.69
N ILE A 73 -6.08 -10.67 -3.99
CA ILE A 73 -7.03 -9.68 -3.48
C ILE A 73 -8.23 -10.41 -2.90
N ARG A 74 -8.53 -10.16 -1.63
CA ARG A 74 -9.55 -10.90 -0.85
C ARG A 74 -9.38 -12.42 -0.96
N GLY A 75 -8.14 -12.89 -0.81
CA GLY A 75 -7.76 -14.31 -0.91
C GLY A 75 -7.79 -14.92 -2.32
N ARG A 76 -8.22 -14.17 -3.36
CA ARG A 76 -8.21 -14.65 -4.74
C ARG A 76 -6.91 -14.25 -5.43
N LEU A 77 -6.17 -15.22 -5.96
CA LEU A 77 -5.01 -14.98 -6.81
C LEU A 77 -5.45 -14.23 -8.09
N VAL A 78 -4.83 -13.09 -8.35
CA VAL A 78 -5.14 -12.24 -9.51
C VAL A 78 -3.98 -12.21 -10.51
N LEU A 79 -2.74 -12.29 -10.01
CA LEU A 79 -1.53 -12.28 -10.82
C LEU A 79 -0.48 -13.22 -10.20
N ASP A 80 0.17 -14.04 -11.02
CA ASP A 80 1.35 -14.83 -10.67
C ASP A 80 2.38 -14.74 -11.80
N GLY A 81 3.48 -14.03 -11.55
CA GLY A 81 4.45 -13.67 -12.58
C GLY A 81 3.81 -12.84 -13.69
N GLU A 82 3.93 -13.31 -14.91
CA GLU A 82 3.30 -12.70 -16.10
C GLU A 82 1.85 -13.18 -16.32
N THR A 83 1.40 -14.19 -15.56
CA THR A 83 0.09 -14.82 -15.77
C THR A 83 -0.99 -14.10 -14.98
N ALA A 84 -1.98 -13.56 -15.69
CA ALA A 84 -3.18 -12.98 -15.09
C ALA A 84 -4.27 -14.05 -14.89
N HIS A 85 -4.68 -14.26 -13.64
CA HIS A 85 -5.73 -15.22 -13.26
C HIS A 85 -7.14 -14.59 -13.18
N ALA A 86 -7.23 -13.29 -13.49
CA ALA A 86 -8.50 -12.60 -13.69
C ALA A 86 -8.37 -11.60 -14.84
N ARG A 87 -9.52 -11.19 -15.41
CA ARG A 87 -9.58 -10.04 -16.31
C ARG A 87 -9.22 -8.77 -15.52
N LEU A 88 -7.94 -8.40 -15.52
CA LEU A 88 -7.37 -7.35 -14.66
C LEU A 88 -8.16 -6.05 -14.71
N ARG A 89 -8.58 -5.60 -15.91
CA ARG A 89 -9.43 -4.39 -16.06
C ARG A 89 -10.76 -4.49 -15.32
N SER A 90 -11.47 -5.62 -15.47
CA SER A 90 -12.78 -5.83 -14.84
C SER A 90 -12.64 -6.03 -13.34
N PHE A 91 -11.57 -6.71 -12.91
CA PHE A 91 -11.24 -6.91 -11.51
C PHE A 91 -10.93 -5.57 -10.83
N ARG A 92 -10.04 -4.78 -11.42
CA ARG A 92 -9.68 -3.44 -10.94
C ARG A 92 -10.90 -2.55 -10.77
N ARG A 93 -11.79 -2.48 -11.77
CA ARG A 93 -13.02 -1.67 -11.70
C ARG A 93 -13.95 -2.04 -10.53
N ARG A 94 -13.92 -3.30 -10.07
CA ARG A 94 -14.78 -3.78 -8.98
C ARG A 94 -14.14 -3.65 -7.60
N HIS A 95 -12.82 -3.84 -7.50
CA HIS A 95 -12.15 -4.04 -6.22
C HIS A 95 -11.13 -2.95 -5.85
N ILE A 96 -10.65 -2.16 -6.83
CA ILE A 96 -9.57 -1.20 -6.60
C ILE A 96 -10.06 0.19 -6.99
N ARG A 97 -9.90 1.14 -6.06
CA ARG A 97 -10.24 2.56 -6.25
C ARG A 97 -9.00 3.39 -5.93
N PHE A 98 -8.76 4.41 -6.75
CA PHE A 98 -7.68 5.37 -6.55
C PHE A 98 -8.27 6.72 -6.26
N ILE A 99 -7.77 7.38 -5.21
CA ILE A 99 -8.08 8.77 -4.91
C ILE A 99 -6.76 9.54 -5.07
N PHE A 100 -6.72 10.44 -6.05
CA PHE A 100 -5.59 11.35 -6.22
C PHE A 100 -5.85 12.58 -5.36
N GLN A 101 -4.91 12.94 -4.48
CA GLN A 101 -5.04 14.13 -3.68
C GLN A 101 -4.94 15.37 -4.57
N LYS A 102 -6.03 16.12 -4.69
CA LYS A 102 -5.98 17.56 -5.03
C LYS A 102 -5.90 18.35 -3.73
N SER A 103 -5.18 19.47 -3.73
CA SER A 103 -5.02 20.34 -2.56
C SER A 103 -6.30 21.12 -2.26
N ASN A 104 -7.27 20.47 -1.62
CA ASN A 104 -8.47 21.10 -1.06
C ASN A 104 -8.40 21.07 0.48
N LEU A 105 -7.49 21.86 1.04
CA LEU A 105 -7.41 22.03 2.49
C LEU A 105 -8.59 22.86 2.99
N ILE A 106 -9.16 22.45 4.12
CA ILE A 106 -10.13 23.24 4.86
C ILE A 106 -9.36 24.42 5.47
N PRO A 107 -9.67 25.68 5.10
CA PRO A 107 -8.79 26.84 5.31
C PRO A 107 -8.60 27.26 6.78
N PHE A 108 -9.37 26.69 7.70
CA PHE A 108 -9.29 26.93 9.15
C PHE A 108 -8.76 25.74 9.94
N LEU A 109 -8.30 24.69 9.25
CA LEU A 109 -7.65 23.53 9.87
C LEU A 109 -6.17 23.50 9.51
N THR A 110 -5.34 23.06 10.44
CA THR A 110 -3.94 22.73 10.18
C THR A 110 -3.83 21.59 9.16
N ALA A 111 -2.65 21.45 8.55
CA ALA A 111 -2.39 20.33 7.62
C ALA A 111 -2.60 18.97 8.30
N VAL A 112 -2.20 18.83 9.57
CA VAL A 112 -2.38 17.60 10.34
C VAL A 112 -3.85 17.32 10.57
N GLU A 113 -4.65 18.31 10.99
CA GLU A 113 -6.10 18.14 11.20
C GLU A 113 -6.83 17.77 9.90
N ASN A 114 -6.47 18.38 8.77
CA ASN A 114 -7.00 17.98 7.46
C ASN A 114 -6.69 16.51 7.14
N ILE A 115 -5.46 16.06 7.40
CA ILE A 115 -5.08 14.66 7.19
C ILE A 115 -5.86 13.74 8.13
N ARG A 116 -5.97 14.08 9.42
CA ARG A 116 -6.70 13.26 10.41
C ARG A 116 -8.14 13.02 10.00
N ILE A 117 -8.88 14.07 9.63
CA ILE A 117 -10.28 13.94 9.18
C ILE A 117 -10.38 13.06 7.94
N ALA A 118 -9.46 13.21 6.98
CA ALA A 118 -9.44 12.37 5.79
C ALA A 118 -9.19 10.89 6.13
N ILE A 119 -8.24 10.61 7.02
CA ILE A 119 -7.91 9.25 7.45
C ILE A 119 -9.06 8.62 8.24
N GLU A 120 -9.71 9.35 9.15
CA GLU A 120 -10.89 8.87 9.88
C GLU A 120 -12.04 8.49 8.92
N LEU A 121 -12.30 9.32 7.90
CA LEU A 121 -13.27 9.02 6.86
C LEU A 121 -12.87 7.77 6.07
N PHE A 122 -11.59 7.63 5.69
CA PHE A 122 -11.11 6.45 4.99
C PHE A 122 -11.17 5.18 5.84
N ALA A 123 -10.86 5.26 7.14
CA ALA A 123 -10.95 4.14 8.07
C ALA A 123 -12.40 3.67 8.20
N LYS A 124 -13.34 4.62 8.34
CA LYS A 124 -14.77 4.30 8.36
C LYS A 124 -15.21 3.58 7.09
N VAL A 125 -14.84 4.09 5.91
CA VAL A 125 -15.16 3.45 4.62
C VAL A 125 -14.48 2.08 4.49
N ALA A 126 -13.21 1.97 4.90
CA ALA A 126 -12.45 0.72 4.88
C ALA A 126 -13.18 -0.36 5.69
N HIS A 127 -13.57 -0.01 6.91
CA HIS A 127 -14.26 -0.90 7.83
C HIS A 127 -15.65 -1.29 7.32
N GLU A 128 -16.49 -0.32 6.94
CA GLU A 128 -17.86 -0.57 6.45
C GLU A 128 -17.89 -1.41 5.16
N GLN A 129 -16.88 -1.26 4.30
CA GLN A 129 -16.84 -1.94 3.00
C GLN A 129 -15.93 -3.18 2.98
N GLY A 130 -15.28 -3.51 4.10
CA GLY A 130 -14.24 -4.54 4.16
C GLY A 130 -13.14 -4.30 3.12
N ALA A 131 -12.76 -3.05 2.91
CA ALA A 131 -11.73 -2.64 1.94
C ALA A 131 -10.41 -2.37 2.66
N GLY A 132 -9.30 -2.57 1.96
CA GLY A 132 -7.99 -2.06 2.39
C GLY A 132 -7.74 -0.71 1.72
N VAL A 133 -7.28 0.28 2.48
CA VAL A 133 -6.95 1.62 1.96
C VAL A 133 -5.46 1.84 2.07
N ILE A 134 -4.81 2.20 0.95
CA ILE A 134 -3.40 2.56 0.92
C ILE A 134 -3.30 4.06 0.64
N VAL A 135 -2.64 4.78 1.54
CA VAL A 135 -2.39 6.22 1.44
C VAL A 135 -0.89 6.42 1.22
N VAL A 136 -0.53 7.17 0.19
CA VAL A 136 0.88 7.53 -0.05
C VAL A 136 1.11 8.92 0.51
N THR A 137 2.08 9.05 1.41
CA THR A 137 2.43 10.35 2.00
C THR A 137 3.94 10.51 2.14
N HIS A 138 4.37 11.77 2.05
CA HIS A 138 5.73 12.20 2.42
C HIS A 138 5.74 12.93 3.76
N ASP A 139 4.57 13.16 4.35
CA ASP A 139 4.40 13.88 5.60
C ASP A 139 4.48 12.91 6.78
N HIS A 140 5.56 13.01 7.53
CA HIS A 140 5.79 12.19 8.72
C HIS A 140 5.00 12.68 9.95
N ARG A 141 4.31 13.83 9.87
CA ARG A 141 3.63 14.45 11.02
C ARG A 141 2.27 13.84 11.38
N ALA A 142 1.73 13.00 10.50
CA ALA A 142 0.42 12.37 10.68
C ALA A 142 0.52 10.84 10.60
N LEU A 143 1.67 10.27 10.99
CA LEU A 143 1.88 8.82 10.95
C LEU A 143 1.09 8.07 12.02
N ASP A 144 0.76 8.74 13.10
CA ASP A 144 0.02 8.22 14.25
C ASP A 144 -1.43 7.83 13.93
N VAL A 145 -1.99 8.33 12.83
CA VAL A 145 -3.37 8.01 12.43
C VAL A 145 -3.51 6.81 11.49
N PHE A 146 -2.40 6.19 11.08
CA PHE A 146 -2.43 5.00 10.24
C PHE A 146 -2.33 3.71 11.07
N ASP A 147 -2.96 2.64 10.61
CA ASP A 147 -2.90 1.34 11.29
C ASP A 147 -1.53 0.68 11.12
N THR A 148 -1.00 0.76 9.89
CA THR A 148 0.30 0.21 9.50
C THR A 148 1.03 1.19 8.60
N ILE A 149 2.35 1.26 8.75
CA ILE A 149 3.21 2.10 7.94
C ILE A 149 4.18 1.20 7.18
N TYR A 150 4.25 1.33 5.86
CA TYR A 150 5.29 0.72 5.04
C TYR A 150 6.28 1.78 4.59
N GLU A 151 7.55 1.60 4.93
CA GLU A 151 8.62 2.46 4.45
C GLU A 151 9.32 1.83 3.23
N MET A 152 9.44 2.60 2.15
CA MET A 152 10.19 2.24 0.95
C MET A 152 11.57 2.90 0.97
N GLY A 153 12.61 2.08 1.10
CA GLY A 153 14.02 2.50 0.99
C GLY A 153 14.48 2.79 -0.44
N ARG A 154 15.71 3.30 -0.59
CA ARG A 154 16.35 3.60 -1.89
C ARG A 154 16.69 2.34 -2.72
N ARG A 155 16.74 1.17 -2.10
CA ARG A 155 16.81 -0.15 -2.77
C ARG A 155 15.65 -0.97 -2.22
N THR A 156 14.74 -1.34 -3.11
CA THR A 156 13.33 -1.53 -2.78
C THR A 156 13.09 -2.74 -1.88
N HIS A 157 12.72 -2.49 -0.64
CA HIS A 157 11.97 -3.41 0.22
C HIS A 157 10.96 -2.55 0.96
N ALA A 158 9.67 -2.90 0.86
CA ALA A 158 8.64 -2.31 1.71
C ALA A 158 8.55 -3.21 2.95
N GLN A 159 8.91 -2.67 4.11
CA GLN A 159 8.75 -3.37 5.38
C GLN A 159 7.71 -2.66 6.22
N ALA A 160 6.84 -3.43 6.86
CA ALA A 160 5.86 -2.90 7.79
C ALA A 160 6.61 -2.44 9.06
N ALA A 161 6.49 -1.16 9.39
CA ALA A 161 6.80 -0.63 10.70
C ALA A 161 5.55 -0.79 11.59
N GLU A 162 5.70 -1.51 12.70
CA GLU A 162 4.64 -1.64 13.70
C GLU A 162 4.42 -0.29 14.41
N ARG A 163 3.16 -0.01 14.79
CA ARG A 163 2.85 1.14 15.66
C ARG A 163 3.72 1.06 16.91
N PRO A 164 4.36 2.16 17.36
CA PRO A 164 4.78 2.20 18.75
C PRO A 164 3.52 2.05 19.59
N ALA A 165 3.45 0.96 20.37
CA ALA A 165 2.45 0.82 21.41
C ALA A 165 2.46 2.13 22.21
N THR A 166 1.31 2.76 22.37
CA THR A 166 1.14 3.89 23.26
C THR A 166 1.70 3.52 24.63
N GLY A 167 2.91 4.00 24.93
CA GLY A 167 3.64 3.67 26.15
C GLY A 167 5.10 3.27 25.90
N GLY A 168 5.97 4.27 25.75
CA GLY A 168 7.41 4.12 26.01
C GLY A 168 8.29 3.92 24.78
N SER A 169 9.16 4.91 24.56
CA SER A 169 10.31 4.91 23.65
C SER A 169 11.02 3.56 23.56
N ARG A 170 11.25 3.08 22.33
CA ARG A 170 12.44 2.29 22.02
C ARG A 170 12.84 2.42 20.55
N THR A 171 13.84 3.26 20.34
CA THR A 171 14.70 3.33 19.16
C THR A 171 15.44 2.00 19.00
N THR A 172 15.42 1.39 17.81
CA THR A 172 16.54 0.54 17.38
C THR A 172 16.83 0.78 15.91
N ARG A 173 18.06 1.22 15.65
CA ARG A 173 18.67 1.51 14.36
C ARG A 173 19.66 0.39 14.09
N CYS A 174 19.62 -0.21 12.89
CA CYS A 174 20.77 -0.68 12.11
C CYS A 174 20.30 -0.88 10.67
#